data_AF-A0A834MQW9-F1
#
_entry.id   AF-A0A834MQW9-F1
#
_cell.length_a   1.000
_cell.length_b   1.000
_cell.length_c   1.000
_cell.angle_alpha   90.00
_cell.angle_beta   90.00
_cell.angle_gamma   90.00
#
_symmetry.space_group_name_H-M   'P 1'
#
loop_
_entity.id
_entity.type
_entity.pdbx_description
1 polymer ?
#
loop_
_entity_poly.entity_id
_entity_poly.type
_entity_poly.pdbx_seq_one_letter_code
_entity_poly.pdbx_strand_id
1 'polypeptide(L)'
;MNYTVTKILDETVMVYENSLFDLEIIGFNNDSKVYMIINQPITDKDDLLINFVAERFDGVKFPLPDNPMKLCKFLFEERSTKLESYIRQFHISRAFNLEDQICPILPGKRKLLPYMFPKNVTLLHDIGCGDFVYTVDIFTNGTSDSSEYRSLISSQTTVHIEGESCSNTLM
;
A
#
# COMPACT_ATOMS: atom_id res chain seq x y z
N MET A 1 18.49 1.86 -8.39
CA MET A 1 17.99 2.53 -9.61
C MET A 1 17.13 3.71 -9.22
N ASN A 2 17.22 4.82 -9.96
CA ASN A 2 16.44 6.04 -9.68
C ASN A 2 15.43 6.26 -10.79
N TYR A 3 14.19 6.54 -10.40
CA TYR A 3 13.08 6.83 -11.28
C TYR A 3 12.40 8.14 -10.89
N THR A 4 11.76 8.76 -11.86
CA THR A 4 10.87 9.89 -11.67
C THR A 4 9.47 9.48 -12.07
N VAL A 5 8.53 9.64 -11.14
CA VAL A 5 7.10 9.53 -11.40
C VAL A 5 6.67 10.79 -12.13
N THR A 6 6.29 10.65 -13.40
CA THR A 6 5.88 11.79 -14.23
C THR A 6 4.38 12.02 -14.19
N LYS A 7 3.61 10.97 -13.88
CA LYS A 7 2.14 11.07 -13.78
C LYS A 7 1.56 10.05 -12.80
N ILE A 8 0.54 10.47 -12.05
CA ILE A 8 -0.41 9.59 -11.37
C ILE A 8 -1.62 9.47 -12.27
N LEU A 9 -1.97 8.24 -12.65
CA LEU A 9 -3.01 7.93 -13.63
C LEU A 9 -4.34 7.61 -12.95
N ASP A 10 -4.31 6.84 -11.86
CA ASP A 10 -5.50 6.42 -11.13
C ASP A 10 -5.16 6.07 -9.67
N GLU A 11 -6.14 6.20 -8.80
CA GLU A 11 -6.07 5.81 -7.38
C GLU A 11 -7.38 5.15 -6.96
N THR A 12 -7.29 3.93 -6.45
CA THR A 12 -8.45 3.13 -6.04
C THR A 12 -8.21 2.51 -4.67
N VAL A 13 -9.23 2.51 -3.81
CA VAL A 13 -9.22 1.76 -2.54
C VAL A 13 -10.39 0.79 -2.55
N MET A 14 -10.11 -0.47 -2.21
CA MET A 14 -11.09 -1.55 -2.15
C MET A 14 -11.09 -2.17 -0.76
N VAL A 15 -12.28 -2.33 -0.17
CA VAL A 15 -12.48 -3.17 1.02
C VAL A 15 -13.19 -4.44 0.58
N TYR A 16 -12.62 -5.57 0.96
CA TYR A 16 -13.21 -6.89 0.74
C TYR A 16 -14.13 -7.22 1.90
N GLU A 17 -15.04 -8.18 1.72
CA GLU A 17 -15.92 -8.61 2.81
C GLU A 17 -15.09 -9.08 4.01
N ASN A 18 -15.16 -8.35 5.13
CA ASN A 18 -14.50 -8.70 6.38
C ASN A 18 -15.14 -7.93 7.55
N SER A 19 -14.83 -8.34 8.79
CA SER A 19 -15.39 -7.70 10.00
C SER A 19 -14.56 -6.53 10.54
N LEU A 20 -13.35 -6.31 10.02
CA LEU A 20 -12.38 -5.37 10.58
C LEU A 20 -12.46 -3.99 9.95
N PHE A 21 -12.51 -3.93 8.62
CA PHE A 21 -12.53 -2.70 7.83
C PHE A 21 -13.87 -2.52 7.11
N ASP A 22 -14.31 -1.28 7.02
CA ASP A 22 -15.45 -0.84 6.19
C ASP A 22 -15.13 0.51 5.53
N LEU A 23 -15.87 0.88 4.49
CA LEU A 23 -15.77 2.19 3.81
C LEU A 23 -17.09 2.94 3.90
N GLU A 24 -16.99 4.22 4.26
CA GLU A 24 -18.12 5.13 4.28
C GLU A 24 -17.81 6.35 3.41
N ILE A 25 -18.68 6.64 2.45
CA ILE A 25 -18.59 7.82 1.60
C ILE A 25 -19.64 8.83 2.07
N ILE A 26 -19.19 9.99 2.53
CA ILE A 26 -20.06 11.11 2.90
C ILE A 26 -19.89 12.24 1.89
N GLY A 27 -21.00 12.69 1.32
CA GLY A 27 -21.06 13.88 0.47
C GLY A 27 -21.89 13.64 -0.77
N PHE A 28 -21.96 14.65 -1.63
CA PHE A 28 -22.61 14.57 -2.92
C PHE A 28 -21.61 15.01 -3.99
N ASN A 29 -21.48 14.24 -5.07
CA ASN A 29 -20.65 14.57 -6.23
C ASN A 29 -19.16 14.83 -5.86
N ASN A 30 -18.61 15.96 -6.32
CA ASN A 30 -17.19 16.32 -6.26
C ASN A 30 -16.64 16.61 -4.85
N ASP A 31 -17.52 16.76 -3.84
CA ASP A 31 -17.11 17.00 -2.45
C ASP A 31 -17.18 15.74 -1.57
N SER A 32 -17.27 14.57 -2.20
CA SER A 32 -17.33 13.28 -1.51
C SER A 32 -16.05 13.05 -0.69
N LYS A 33 -16.23 12.73 0.59
CA LYS A 33 -15.17 12.35 1.52
C LYS A 33 -15.28 10.85 1.78
N VAL A 34 -14.19 10.15 1.55
CA VAL A 34 -14.09 8.72 1.83
C VAL A 34 -13.50 8.53 3.22
N TYR A 35 -14.11 7.66 4.01
CA TYR A 35 -13.65 7.29 5.34
C TYR A 35 -13.46 5.78 5.41
N MET A 36 -12.33 5.37 6.00
CA MET A 36 -12.12 4.00 6.47
C MET A 36 -12.64 3.88 7.90
N ILE A 37 -13.41 2.85 8.17
CA ILE A 37 -13.88 2.50 9.51
C ILE A 37 -13.09 1.28 9.98
N ILE A 38 -12.50 1.38 11.17
CA ILE A 38 -11.93 0.24 11.89
C ILE A 38 -12.95 -0.18 12.95
N ASN A 39 -13.55 -1.34 12.79
CA ASN A 39 -14.65 -1.82 13.65
C ASN A 39 -14.16 -2.41 14.98
N GLN A 40 -12.95 -2.97 15.00
CA GLN A 40 -12.38 -3.66 16.16
C GLN A 40 -10.93 -3.24 16.39
N PRO A 41 -10.41 -3.24 17.63
CA PRO A 41 -9.03 -2.87 17.89
C PRO A 41 -8.07 -3.82 17.17
N ILE A 42 -7.07 -3.27 16.47
CA ILE A 42 -6.01 -4.07 15.84
C ILE A 42 -4.82 -4.14 16.80
N THR A 43 -4.33 -5.34 17.05
CA THR A 43 -3.27 -5.67 17.99
C THR A 43 -2.23 -6.57 17.33
N ASP A 44 -1.09 -6.76 18.00
CA ASP A 44 -0.05 -7.69 17.54
C ASP A 44 -0.52 -9.15 17.43
N LYS A 45 -1.67 -9.49 18.04
CA LYS A 45 -2.24 -10.85 18.07
C LYS A 45 -3.12 -11.17 16.86
N ASP A 46 -3.54 -10.16 16.10
CA ASP A 46 -4.46 -10.34 14.97
C ASP A 46 -3.75 -10.88 13.71
N ASP A 47 -2.42 -11.06 13.78
CA ASP A 47 -1.57 -11.64 12.73
C ASP A 47 -1.83 -11.06 11.32
N LEU A 48 -2.21 -9.79 11.27
CA LEU A 48 -2.39 -9.04 10.03
C LEU A 48 -1.03 -8.81 9.37
N LEU A 49 -1.00 -9.03 8.06
CA LEU A 49 0.15 -8.79 7.21
C LEU A 49 -0.14 -7.59 6.32
N ILE A 50 0.92 -6.84 6.00
CA ILE A 50 0.94 -5.80 4.99
C ILE A 50 1.93 -6.18 3.89
N ASN A 51 1.52 -6.00 2.64
CA ASN A 51 2.34 -6.20 1.47
C ASN A 51 2.27 -4.98 0.56
N PHE A 52 3.34 -4.72 -0.17
CA PHE A 52 3.41 -3.66 -1.16
C PHE A 52 4.08 -4.21 -2.42
N VAL A 53 3.41 -4.10 -3.55
CA VAL A 53 3.84 -4.70 -4.81
C VAL A 53 3.73 -3.67 -5.92
N ALA A 54 4.79 -3.53 -6.71
CA ALA A 54 4.71 -2.85 -8.00
C ALA A 54 4.44 -3.89 -9.09
N GLU A 55 3.36 -3.74 -9.84
CA GLU A 55 3.05 -4.59 -10.99
C GLU A 55 3.18 -3.76 -12.26
N ARG A 56 4.03 -4.21 -13.18
CA ARG A 56 4.21 -3.56 -14.47
C ARG A 56 3.05 -3.91 -15.41
N PHE A 57 2.80 -3.09 -16.42
CA PHE A 57 1.74 -3.29 -17.42
C PHE A 57 1.72 -4.68 -18.10
N ASP A 58 2.85 -5.39 -18.13
CA ASP A 58 2.97 -6.75 -18.69
C ASP A 58 2.68 -7.88 -17.66
N GLY A 59 2.25 -7.52 -16.44
CA GLY A 59 1.89 -8.44 -15.37
C GLY A 59 3.07 -8.91 -14.50
N VAL A 60 4.28 -8.41 -14.75
CA VAL A 60 5.45 -8.74 -13.90
C VAL A 60 5.32 -8.02 -12.56
N LYS A 61 5.42 -8.77 -11.46
CA LYS A 61 5.26 -8.28 -10.09
C LYS A 61 6.59 -8.16 -9.37
N PHE A 62 6.77 -7.04 -8.68
CA PHE A 62 7.95 -6.71 -7.88
C PHE A 62 7.49 -6.42 -6.44
N PRO A 63 7.59 -7.39 -5.51
CA PRO A 63 7.31 -7.16 -4.09
C PRO A 63 8.33 -6.19 -3.48
N LEU A 64 7.86 -5.29 -2.61
CA LEU A 64 8.62 -4.20 -1.99
C LEU A 64 8.17 -4.00 -0.53
N PRO A 65 8.64 -4.76 0.46
CA PRO A 65 9.77 -5.71 0.43
C PRO A 65 9.41 -7.09 -0.15
N ASP A 66 10.43 -7.94 -0.34
CA ASP A 66 10.30 -9.31 -0.88
C ASP A 66 9.25 -10.17 -0.19
N ASN A 67 9.03 -9.94 1.12
CA ASN A 67 8.07 -10.70 1.92
C ASN A 67 7.12 -9.77 2.65
N PRO A 68 5.84 -10.14 2.79
CA PRO A 68 4.90 -9.41 3.62
C PRO A 68 5.36 -9.29 5.07
N MET A 69 5.04 -8.16 5.70
CA MET A 69 5.42 -7.87 7.08
C MET A 69 4.20 -7.88 7.99
N LYS A 70 4.36 -8.23 9.26
CA LYS A 70 3.29 -8.01 10.24
C LYS A 70 2.94 -6.51 10.31
N LEU A 71 1.66 -6.16 10.22
CA LEU A 71 1.20 -4.78 10.16
C LEU A 71 1.74 -3.93 11.32
N CYS A 72 1.59 -4.40 12.56
CA CYS A 72 2.06 -3.67 13.74
C CYS A 72 3.59 -3.48 13.75
N LYS A 73 4.33 -4.50 13.31
CA LYS A 73 5.80 -4.42 13.16
C LYS A 73 6.17 -3.40 12.09
N PHE A 74 5.50 -3.44 10.94
CA PHE A 74 5.71 -2.50 9.84
C PHE A 74 5.51 -1.06 10.28
N LEU A 75 4.38 -0.74 10.92
CA LEU A 75 4.07 0.61 11.39
C LEU A 75 5.13 1.13 12.39
N PHE A 76 5.63 0.26 13.27
CA PHE A 76 6.72 0.62 14.19
C PHE A 76 8.04 0.89 13.46
N GLU A 77 8.39 0.07 12.46
CA GLU A 77 9.67 0.15 11.73
C GLU A 77 9.72 1.32 10.74
N GLU A 78 8.61 1.64 10.09
CA GLU A 78 8.47 2.79 9.19
C GLU A 78 8.79 4.11 9.93
N ARG A 79 8.33 4.24 11.19
CA ARG A 79 8.64 5.38 12.07
C ARG A 79 10.09 5.40 12.57
N SER A 80 10.66 4.22 12.84
CA SER A 80 11.92 4.10 13.61
C SER A 80 13.19 4.12 12.76
N THR A 81 13.12 4.50 11.48
CA THR A 81 14.22 4.42 10.49
C THR A 81 14.77 3.00 10.22
N LYS A 82 14.13 1.97 10.80
CA LYS A 82 14.54 0.56 10.66
C LYS A 82 14.13 -0.04 9.32
N LEU A 83 13.05 0.47 8.73
CA LEU A 83 12.62 0.12 7.39
C LEU A 83 13.64 0.65 6.36
N GLU A 84 13.91 -0.15 5.35
CA GLU A 84 14.86 0.18 4.29
C GLU A 84 14.47 1.51 3.62
N SER A 85 15.47 2.34 3.32
CA SER A 85 15.26 3.69 2.78
C SER A 85 14.44 3.71 1.49
N TYR A 86 14.64 2.70 0.63
CA TYR A 86 13.93 2.53 -0.64
C TYR A 86 12.45 2.18 -0.45
N ILE A 87 12.03 1.67 0.71
CA ILE A 87 10.62 1.41 1.04
C ILE A 87 10.03 2.62 1.77
N ARG A 88 10.79 3.20 2.71
CA ARG A 88 10.33 4.31 3.55
C ARG A 88 9.88 5.54 2.73
N GLN A 89 10.48 5.79 1.57
CA GLN A 89 10.10 6.89 0.68
C GLN A 89 8.63 6.85 0.24
N PHE A 90 8.00 5.68 0.26
CA PHE A 90 6.61 5.53 -0.13
C PHE A 90 5.65 5.96 0.99
N HIS A 91 6.03 5.94 2.27
CA HIS A 91 5.07 6.20 3.36
C HIS A 91 3.80 5.32 3.23
N ILE A 92 3.98 4.01 3.11
CA ILE A 92 2.93 3.03 2.76
C ILE A 92 1.75 3.12 3.72
N SER A 93 1.98 3.39 5.01
CA SER A 93 0.91 3.54 6.00
C SER A 93 -0.08 4.66 5.70
N ARG A 94 0.30 5.68 4.91
CA ARG A 94 -0.59 6.76 4.48
C ARG A 94 -1.72 6.28 3.58
N ALA A 95 -1.53 5.20 2.83
CA ALA A 95 -2.55 4.63 1.95
C ALA A 95 -3.87 4.32 2.70
N PHE A 96 -3.77 4.02 4.00
CA PHE A 96 -4.92 3.76 4.88
C PHE A 96 -5.06 4.75 6.03
N ASN A 97 -4.35 5.89 5.97
CA ASN A 97 -4.26 6.87 7.06
C ASN A 97 -3.88 6.22 8.41
N LEU A 98 -2.86 5.38 8.37
CA LEU A 98 -2.25 4.69 9.52
C LEU A 98 -0.86 5.25 9.89
N GLU A 99 -0.44 6.36 9.28
CA GLU A 99 0.84 7.00 9.61
C GLU A 99 0.89 7.38 11.10
N ASP A 100 2.07 7.20 11.70
CA ASP A 100 2.36 7.42 13.13
C ASP A 100 1.52 6.60 14.12
N GLN A 101 0.70 5.66 13.64
CA GLN A 101 -0.03 4.75 14.50
C GLN A 101 0.89 3.67 15.05
N ILE A 102 0.62 3.28 16.29
CA ILE A 102 1.25 2.12 16.94
C ILE A 102 0.14 1.18 17.39
N CYS A 103 0.41 -0.11 17.37
CA CYS A 103 -0.53 -1.06 17.97
C CYS A 103 -0.57 -0.89 19.49
N PRO A 104 -1.76 -0.96 20.13
CA PRO A 104 -3.05 -1.25 19.52
C PRO A 104 -3.64 -0.06 18.75
N ILE A 105 -4.14 -0.31 17.53
CA ILE A 105 -4.88 0.68 16.74
C ILE A 105 -6.33 0.62 17.17
N LEU A 106 -6.83 1.70 17.76
CA LEU A 106 -8.19 1.75 18.29
C LEU A 106 -9.25 1.80 17.16
N PRO A 107 -10.45 1.24 17.43
CA PRO A 107 -11.60 1.41 16.55
C PRO A 107 -11.91 2.88 16.30
N GLY A 108 -12.47 3.16 15.13
CA GLY A 108 -12.91 4.51 14.80
C GLY A 108 -12.93 4.79 13.31
N LYS A 109 -13.37 6.00 13.01
CA LYS A 109 -13.52 6.51 11.65
C LYS A 109 -12.33 7.38 11.27
N ARG A 110 -11.69 7.07 10.14
CA ARG A 110 -10.50 7.75 9.63
C ARG A 110 -10.78 8.27 8.24
N LYS A 111 -10.56 9.56 8.00
CA LYS A 111 -10.69 10.13 6.66
C LYS A 111 -9.55 9.59 5.79
N LEU A 112 -9.85 9.00 4.65
CA LEU A 112 -8.83 8.67 3.65
C LEU A 112 -8.49 9.94 2.86
N LEU A 113 -7.20 10.17 2.68
CA LEU A 113 -6.67 11.26 1.87
C LEU A 113 -6.06 10.65 0.60
N PRO A 114 -6.05 11.38 -0.54
CA PRO A 114 -5.29 10.97 -1.70
C PRO A 114 -3.84 10.64 -1.31
N TYR A 115 -3.32 9.54 -1.84
CA TYR A 115 -2.00 9.08 -1.47
C TYR A 115 -0.95 9.87 -2.25
N MET A 116 -0.12 10.63 -1.54
CA MET A 116 0.95 11.43 -2.14
C MET A 116 2.12 10.52 -2.53
N PHE A 117 2.00 9.85 -3.67
CA PHE A 117 3.04 8.98 -4.19
C PHE A 117 4.34 9.77 -4.41
N PRO A 118 5.52 9.24 -4.00
CA PRO A 118 6.78 9.97 -4.10
C PRO A 118 7.14 10.30 -5.56
N LYS A 119 7.50 11.55 -5.83
CA LYS A 119 7.91 11.99 -7.18
C LYS A 119 9.20 11.30 -7.65
N ASN A 120 10.15 11.09 -6.74
CA ASN A 120 11.41 10.42 -7.04
C ASN A 120 11.44 9.12 -6.26
N VAL A 121 11.73 8.03 -6.96
CA VAL A 121 11.73 6.68 -6.41
C VAL A 121 13.11 6.07 -6.62
N THR A 122 13.75 5.65 -5.55
CA THR A 122 14.96 4.82 -5.62
C THR A 122 14.62 3.38 -5.28
N LEU A 123 14.92 2.41 -6.13
CA LEU A 123 14.72 0.97 -5.86
C LEU A 123 16.05 0.20 -5.84
N LEU A 124 16.07 -0.96 -5.17
CA LEU A 124 17.24 -1.85 -5.15
C LEU A 124 17.54 -2.44 -6.53
N HIS A 125 16.50 -2.87 -7.23
CA HIS A 125 16.58 -3.53 -8.53
C HIS A 125 15.98 -2.66 -9.62
N ASP A 126 16.41 -2.92 -10.87
CA ASP A 126 15.75 -2.33 -12.02
C ASP A 126 14.43 -3.05 -12.29
N ILE A 127 13.32 -2.33 -12.25
CA ILE A 127 11.98 -2.85 -12.56
C ILE A 127 11.52 -2.46 -13.97
N GLY A 128 12.31 -1.64 -14.66
CA GLY A 128 11.95 -1.01 -15.93
C GLY A 128 11.19 0.31 -15.75
N CYS A 129 10.68 0.83 -16.87
CA CYS A 129 9.90 2.06 -16.97
C CYS A 129 8.57 1.84 -17.68
N GLY A 130 7.70 2.84 -17.63
CA GLY A 130 6.33 2.81 -18.16
C GLY A 130 5.28 2.85 -17.07
N ASP A 131 4.13 2.23 -17.33
CA ASP A 131 3.00 2.20 -16.40
C ASP A 131 3.16 1.06 -15.39
N PHE A 132 2.93 1.40 -14.12
CA PHE A 132 2.95 0.48 -12.99
C PHE A 132 1.72 0.68 -12.12
N VAL A 133 1.16 -0.43 -11.63
CA VAL A 133 0.16 -0.46 -10.58
C VAL A 133 0.86 -0.80 -9.27
N TYR A 134 0.93 0.16 -8.36
CA TYR A 134 1.43 -0.05 -7.01
C TYR A 134 0.28 -0.43 -6.10
N THR A 135 0.31 -1.64 -5.54
CA THR A 135 -0.73 -2.17 -4.67
C THR A 135 -0.21 -2.32 -3.25
N VAL A 136 -0.88 -1.71 -2.29
CA VAL A 136 -0.71 -1.95 -0.85
C VAL A 136 -1.88 -2.77 -0.36
N ASP A 137 -1.62 -3.93 0.23
CA ASP A 137 -2.65 -4.82 0.78
C ASP A 137 -2.45 -5.05 2.27
N ILE A 138 -3.53 -4.98 3.05
CA ILE A 138 -3.60 -5.56 4.39
C ILE A 138 -4.46 -6.82 4.32
N PHE A 139 -3.92 -7.94 4.79
CA PHE A 139 -4.53 -9.26 4.67
C PHE A 139 -4.26 -10.14 5.89
N THR A 140 -5.05 -11.19 6.07
CA THR A 140 -4.82 -12.20 7.11
C THR A 140 -3.96 -13.33 6.58
N ASN A 141 -3.10 -13.90 7.43
CA ASN A 141 -2.50 -15.20 7.15
C ASN A 141 -3.60 -16.28 7.28
N GLY A 142 -3.90 -17.01 6.21
CA GLY A 142 -4.90 -18.09 6.26
C GLY A 142 -4.49 -19.17 7.27
N THR A 143 -5.41 -19.63 8.11
CA THR A 143 -5.15 -20.74 9.02
C THR A 143 -5.00 -22.05 8.23
N SER A 144 -3.77 -22.56 8.21
CA SER A 144 -3.34 -23.97 8.18
C SER A 144 -3.91 -24.99 7.19
N ASP A 145 -4.85 -24.70 6.28
CA ASP A 145 -5.32 -25.71 5.31
C ASP A 145 -5.78 -25.19 3.93
N SER A 146 -5.57 -23.91 3.60
CA SER A 146 -5.75 -23.46 2.21
C SER A 146 -4.88 -22.26 1.86
N SER A 147 -4.45 -22.27 0.61
CA SER A 147 -3.61 -21.30 -0.10
C SER A 147 -4.24 -19.91 -0.31
N GLU A 148 -5.06 -19.41 0.62
CA GLU A 148 -5.78 -18.16 0.44
C GLU A 148 -5.39 -17.13 1.51
N TYR A 149 -4.35 -16.35 1.21
CA TYR A 149 -4.24 -15.01 1.78
C TYR A 149 -5.51 -14.23 1.41
N ARG A 150 -6.28 -13.80 2.41
CA ARG A 150 -7.49 -13.01 2.18
C ARG A 150 -7.20 -11.53 2.42
N SER A 151 -7.13 -10.77 1.33
CA SER A 151 -7.09 -9.31 1.40
C SER A 151 -8.31 -8.78 2.13
N LEU A 152 -8.09 -7.89 3.09
CA LEU A 152 -9.14 -7.22 3.85
C LEU A 152 -9.40 -5.82 3.27
N ILE A 153 -8.31 -5.10 2.98
CA ILE A 153 -8.33 -3.80 2.35
C ILE A 153 -7.11 -3.65 1.43
N SER A 154 -7.32 -3.03 0.28
CA SER A 154 -6.31 -2.80 -0.76
C SER A 154 -6.34 -1.35 -1.20
N SER A 155 -5.17 -0.77 -1.43
CA SER A 155 -5.00 0.53 -2.07
C SER A 155 -4.13 0.36 -3.30
N GLN A 156 -4.59 0.89 -4.43
CA GLN A 156 -3.92 0.82 -5.72
C GLN A 156 -3.65 2.23 -6.22
N THR A 157 -2.41 2.47 -6.64
CA THR A 157 -2.01 3.71 -7.31
C THR A 157 -1.34 3.35 -8.62
N THR A 158 -1.95 3.77 -9.73
CA THR A 158 -1.36 3.59 -11.05
C THR A 158 -0.53 4.81 -11.40
N VAL A 159 0.73 4.61 -11.74
CA VAL A 159 1.67 5.69 -12.06
C VAL A 159 2.44 5.39 -13.33
N HIS A 160 2.92 6.45 -13.98
CA HIS A 160 3.92 6.36 -15.03
C HIS A 160 5.29 6.74 -14.45
N ILE A 161 6.28 5.87 -14.61
CA ILE A 161 7.66 6.11 -14.18
C ILE A 161 8.62 6.16 -15.36
N GLU A 162 9.54 7.10 -15.30
CA GLU A 162 10.65 7.27 -16.25
C GLU A 162 11.98 7.17 -15.49
N GLY A 163 13.05 6.76 -16.18
CA GLY A 163 14.40 6.71 -15.63
C GLY A 163 15.41 7.16 -16.68
N GLU A 164 16.60 7.57 -16.25
CA GLU A 164 17.68 7.97 -17.18
C GLU A 164 18.09 6.81 -18.11
N SER A 165 17.95 5.57 -17.62
CA SER A 165 18.11 4.33 -18.38
C SER A 165 17.17 3.27 -17.81
N CYS A 166 16.48 2.52 -18.67
CA CYS A 166 15.52 1.48 -18.28
C CYS A 166 15.81 0.19 -19.05
N SER A 167 15.86 -0.96 -18.36
CA SER A 167 16.17 -2.27 -18.99
C SER A 167 15.11 -2.78 -19.95
N ASN A 168 13.90 -2.23 -19.94
CA ASN A 168 12.75 -2.69 -20.72
C ASN A 168 12.29 -1.67 -21.78
N THR A 169 13.19 -0.81 -22.29
CA THR A 169 12.91 -0.01 -23.50
C THR A 169 12.73 -0.95 -24.70
N LEU A 170 11.51 -1.47 -24.86
CA LEU A 170 10.98 -1.83 -26.15
C LEU A 170 10.81 -0.51 -26.91
N MET A 171 11.77 -0.22 -27.79
CA MET A 171 11.60 0.76 -28.87
C MET A 171 10.45 0.37 -29.79
#